data_AF-A0A2V6ZE25-F1
#
_entry.id   AF-A0A2V6ZE25-F1
#
_cell.length_a   1.000
_cell.length_b   1.000
_cell.length_c   1.000
_cell.angle_alpha   90.00
_cell.angle_beta   90.00
_cell.angle_gamma   90.00
#
_symmetry.space_group_name_H-M   'P 1'
#
loop_
_entity.id
_entity.type
_entity.pdbx_description
1 polymer ?
#
loop_
_entity_poly.entity_id
_entity_poly.type
_entity_poly.pdbx_seq_one_letter_code
_entity_poly.pdbx_strand_id
1 'polypeptide(L)' 'MPTNGQTEARKLHDRLKHPIIDADGHWAEFAPLMREEFRRIGGDAAVEALAMASQRIPNSLSMSV' A
#
# COMPACT_ATOMS: atom_id res chain seq x y z
N MET A 1 5.33 -2.13 -30.59
CA MET A 1 4.82 -3.51 -30.43
C MET A 1 5.04 -3.89 -28.97
N PRO A 2 4.01 -4.04 -28.12
CA PRO A 2 4.24 -4.50 -26.76
C PRO A 2 4.53 -6.01 -26.79
N THR A 3 5.60 -6.42 -26.13
CA THR A 3 5.99 -7.82 -26.00
C THR A 3 5.07 -8.51 -25.00
N ASN A 4 4.02 -9.17 -25.49
CA ASN A 4 3.08 -9.98 -24.71
C ASN A 4 3.70 -11.28 -24.16
N GLY A 5 4.95 -11.25 -23.69
CA GLY A 5 5.55 -12.37 -22.97
C GLY A 5 4.92 -12.47 -21.58
N GLN A 6 4.43 -13.66 -21.19
CA GLN A 6 4.01 -13.87 -19.80
C GLN A 6 5.20 -13.59 -18.88
N THR A 7 5.06 -12.62 -17.99
CA THR A 7 6.03 -12.36 -16.94
C THR A 7 6.08 -13.57 -16.00
N GLU A 8 7.21 -13.78 -15.33
CA GLU A 8 7.32 -14.85 -14.32
C GLU A 8 6.28 -14.68 -13.20
N ALA A 9 5.90 -13.45 -12.87
CA ALA A 9 4.81 -13.14 -11.96
C ALA A 9 3.46 -13.72 -12.43
N ARG A 10 3.15 -13.62 -13.73
CA ARG A 10 1.91 -14.16 -14.30
C ARG A 10 1.89 -15.69 -14.27
N LYS A 11 3.01 -16.35 -14.59
CA LYS A 11 3.14 -17.81 -14.49
C LYS A 11 2.94 -18.32 -13.07
N LEU A 12 3.40 -17.56 -12.07
CA LEU A 12 3.18 -17.88 -10.65
C LEU A 12 1.72 -17.70 -10.26
N HIS A 13 1.09 -16.59 -10.68
CA HIS A 13 -0.33 -16.33 -10.43
C HIS A 13 -1.24 -17.41 -11.02
N ASP A 14 -0.98 -17.87 -12.27
CA ASP A 14 -1.76 -18.90 -12.96
C ASP A 14 -1.78 -20.26 -12.23
N ARG A 15 -0.83 -20.50 -11.31
CA ARG A 15 -0.73 -21.74 -10.51
C ARG A 15 -1.53 -21.67 -9.20
N LEU A 16 -2.01 -20.50 -8.81
CA LEU A 16 -2.76 -20.31 -7.57
C LEU A 16 -4.21 -20.74 -7.77
N LYS A 17 -4.72 -21.59 -6.88
CA LYS A 17 -6.09 -22.12 -6.91
C LYS A 17 -7.00 -21.47 -5.87
N HIS A 18 -6.52 -20.44 -5.20
CA HIS A 18 -7.22 -19.68 -4.19
C HIS A 18 -7.09 -18.18 -4.51
N PRO A 19 -8.04 -17.33 -4.07
CA PRO A 19 -7.88 -15.89 -4.15
C PRO A 19 -6.59 -15.44 -3.44
N ILE A 20 -5.94 -14.41 -3.97
CA ILE A 20 -4.89 -13.67 -3.25
C ILE A 20 -5.59 -12.51 -2.56
N ILE A 21 -5.44 -12.43 -1.24
CA ILE A 21 -5.89 -11.27 -0.47
C ILE A 21 -4.65 -10.42 -0.25
N ASP A 22 -4.71 -9.18 -0.72
CA ASP A 22 -3.71 -8.19 -0.39
C ASP A 22 -3.95 -7.69 1.04
N ALA A 23 -3.06 -8.09 1.95
CA ALA A 23 -3.19 -7.80 3.38
C ALA A 23 -2.67 -6.41 3.75
N ASP A 24 -1.96 -5.72 2.84
CA ASP A 24 -1.40 -4.40 3.14
C ASP A 24 -2.38 -3.25 2.85
N GLY A 25 -3.39 -3.47 2.00
CA GLY A 25 -4.46 -2.51 1.73
C GLY A 25 -5.21 -2.04 2.99
N HIS A 26 -5.31 -2.89 4.01
CA HIS A 26 -5.92 -2.53 5.29
C HIS A 26 -5.16 -1.43 6.05
N TRP A 27 -3.84 -1.31 5.88
CA TRP A 27 -3.08 -0.27 6.59
C TRP A 27 -3.41 1.14 6.12
N ALA A 28 -3.81 1.31 4.85
CA ALA A 28 -4.19 2.61 4.31
C ALA A 28 -5.54 3.09 4.88
N GLU A 29 -6.46 2.16 5.17
CA GLU A 29 -7.81 2.47 5.67
C GLU A 29 -7.79 3.09 7.08
N PHE A 30 -6.79 2.76 7.90
CA PHE A 30 -6.64 3.30 9.25
C PHE A 30 -6.00 4.69 9.31
N ALA A 31 -5.59 5.28 8.18
CA ALA A 31 -4.91 6.58 8.18
C ALA A 31 -5.66 7.70 8.94
N PRO A 32 -6.99 7.83 8.85
CA PRO A 32 -7.74 8.81 9.64
C PRO A 32 -7.65 8.56 11.16
N LEU A 33 -7.85 7.32 11.60
CA LEU A 33 -7.76 6.94 13.02
C LEU A 33 -6.33 7.12 13.56
N MET A 34 -5.33 6.69 12.79
CA MET A 34 -3.92 6.85 13.15
C MET A 34 -3.54 8.33 13.29
N ARG A 35 -4.08 9.22 12.44
CA ARG A 35 -3.86 10.66 12.56
C ARG A 35 -4.43 11.23 13.86
N GLU A 36 -5.59 10.75 14.31
CA GLU A 36 -6.19 11.15 15.59
C GLU A 36 -5.36 10.67 16.78
N GLU A 37 -4.94 9.41 16.78
CA GLU A 37 -4.11 8.84 17.84
C GLU A 37 -2.73 9.48 17.91
N PHE A 38 -2.10 9.77 16.76
CA PHE A 38 -0.81 10.45 16.72
C PHE A 38 -0.90 11.88 17.24
N ARG A 39 -1.99 12.60 16.92
CA ARG A 39 -2.24 13.92 17.51
C ARG A 39 -2.44 13.82 19.02
N ARG A 40 -3.23 12.85 19.48
CA ARG A 40 -3.55 12.66 20.90
C ARG A 40 -2.32 12.35 21.74
N ILE A 41 -1.40 11.52 21.23
CA ILE A 41 -0.24 11.01 21.98
C ILE A 41 1.00 11.89 21.77
N GLY A 42 1.26 12.29 20.53
CA GLY A 42 2.52 12.93 20.12
C GLY A 42 2.37 14.36 19.58
N GLY A 43 1.15 14.90 19.54
CA GLY A 43 0.89 16.25 19.04
C GLY A 43 1.08 16.39 17.53
N ASP A 44 1.15 17.64 17.06
CA ASP A 44 1.17 17.94 15.62
C ASP A 44 2.44 17.44 14.93
N ALA A 45 3.59 17.44 15.61
CA ALA A 45 4.83 16.91 15.06
C ALA A 45 4.71 15.41 14.68
N ALA A 46 3.99 14.62 15.48
CA ALA A 46 3.74 13.22 15.16
C ALA A 46 2.81 13.06 13.95
N VAL A 47 1.82 13.95 13.81
CA VAL A 47 0.92 13.98 12.64
C VAL A 47 1.69 14.31 11.35
N GLU A 48 2.60 15.27 11.41
CA GLU A 48 3.46 15.64 10.27
C GLU A 48 4.38 14.49 9.87
N ALA A 49 5.03 13.83 10.84
CA ALA A 49 5.88 12.67 10.59
C ALA A 49 5.10 11.51 9.95
N LEU A 50 3.88 11.22 10.44
CA LEU A 50 3.00 10.22 9.85
C LEU A 50 2.64 10.58 8.40
N ALA A 51 2.31 11.85 8.13
CA ALA A 51 1.99 12.31 6.79
C ALA A 51 3.17 12.15 5.82
N MET A 52 4.40 12.47 6.26
CA MET A 52 5.62 12.26 5.49
C MET A 52 5.85 10.76 5.19
N ALA A 53 5.71 9.90 6.20
CA ALA A 53 5.93 8.46 6.03
C ALA A 53 4.89 7.81 5.10
N SER A 54 3.63 8.25 5.15
CA SER A 54 2.53 7.69 4.35
C SER A 54 2.61 8.04 2.85
N GLN A 55 3.42 9.02 2.44
CA GLN A 55 3.64 9.34 1.01
C GLN A 55 4.22 8.15 0.21
N ARG A 56 4.85 7.17 0.88
CA ARG A 56 5.32 5.96 0.22
C ARG A 56 4.19 5.13 -0.39
N ILE A 57 2.98 5.20 0.17
CA ILE A 57 1.84 4.37 -0.24
C ILE A 57 1.38 4.72 -1.67
N PRO A 58 1.00 5.97 -2.01
CA PRO A 58 0.62 6.31 -3.39
C PRO A 58 1.76 6.07 -4.38
N ASN A 59 3.03 6.30 -4.00
CA ASN A 59 4.18 6.01 -4.85
C ASN A 59 4.27 4.50 -5.18
N SER A 60 4.07 3.63 -4.20
CA SER A 60 4.07 2.17 -4.41
C SER A 60 2.87 1.70 -5.24
N LEU A 61 1.70 2.32 -5.06
CA LEU A 61 0.49 1.94 -5.81
C LEU A 61 0.48 2.48 -7.27
N SER A 62 1.12 3.62 -7.51
CA SER A 62 1.26 4.22 -8.86
C SER A 62 2.11 3.39 -9.84
N MET A 63 2.84 2.39 -9.33
CA MET A 63 3.66 1.45 -10.12
C MET A 63 2.83 0.37 -10.85
N SER A 64 1.50 0.43 -10.77
CA SER A 64 0.63 -0.47 -11.52
C SER A 64 0.38 0.08 -12.93
N VAL A 65 1.28 -0.22 -13.86
CA VAL A 65 1.05 -0.16 -15.32
C VAL A 65 1.42 -1.49 -15.96
#